data_AF-A0A4Q3X242-F1
#
_entry.id   AF-A0A4Q3X242-F1
#
_cell.length_a   1.000
_cell.length_b   1.000
_cell.length_c   1.000
_cell.angle_alpha   90.00
_cell.angle_beta   90.00
_cell.angle_gamma   90.00
#
_symmetry.space_group_name_H-M   'P 1'
#
loop_
_entity.id
_entity.type
_entity.pdbx_description
1 polymer ?
#
loop_
_entity_poly.entity_id
_entity_poly.type
_entity_poly.pdbx_seq_one_letter_code
_entity_poly.pdbx_strand_id
1 'polypeptide(L)'
;MIALLPLDDRPCNTRFPSEIGAIGGASLLLPSRDHLGRFNSPGEPEALQQWLESLPEVDALIVSVDMLAYGGLVASRKTVTSLETAMSRLEALDKWRVARPNTPIYAFNILMRLAITMDSDAAVPHYYNVMRYARLVDEAARFPSPEKQAELESVQAQIPPELLAAYRAARARNHTVNLAMVDYLARGTFDYLLVTQEDCTEFGLHRREQDEILEHVK
;
A
#
# COMPACT_ATOMS: atom_id res chain seq x y z
N MET A 1 -5.27 11.53 22.74
CA MET A 1 -5.50 11.87 21.32
C MET A 1 -4.50 11.13 20.45
N ILE A 2 -4.96 10.45 19.41
CA ILE A 2 -4.15 9.69 18.46
C ILE A 2 -4.27 10.36 17.09
N ALA A 3 -3.14 10.60 16.41
CA ALA A 3 -3.16 11.05 15.01
C ALA A 3 -3.28 9.84 14.08
N LEU A 4 -4.16 9.91 13.08
CA LEU A 4 -4.31 8.89 12.05
C LEU A 4 -4.16 9.52 10.66
N LEU A 5 -3.14 9.09 9.91
CA LEU A 5 -3.11 9.27 8.45
C LEU A 5 -3.75 8.03 7.81
N PRO A 6 -5.00 8.12 7.34
CA PRO A 6 -5.75 6.97 6.85
C PRO A 6 -5.26 6.49 5.47
N LEU A 7 -5.72 5.31 5.05
CA LEU A 7 -5.39 4.73 3.75
C LEU A 7 -5.99 5.51 2.56
N ASP A 8 -7.20 6.07 2.75
CA ASP A 8 -7.93 6.94 1.82
C ASP A 8 -9.13 7.61 2.52
N ASP A 9 -9.94 8.34 1.76
CA ASP A 9 -11.09 9.10 2.27
C ASP A 9 -12.32 8.25 2.62
N ARG A 10 -12.31 6.93 2.37
CA ARG A 10 -13.48 6.08 2.59
C ARG A 10 -13.83 5.99 4.07
N PRO A 11 -15.13 5.86 4.44
CA PRO A 11 -15.56 5.80 5.84
C PRO A 11 -14.90 4.71 6.68
N CYS A 12 -14.54 3.57 6.07
CA CYS A 12 -13.84 2.49 6.76
C CYS A 12 -12.43 2.87 7.22
N ASN A 13 -11.82 3.90 6.62
CA ASN A 13 -10.48 4.37 6.97
C ASN A 13 -10.51 5.63 7.86
N THR A 14 -11.65 6.32 7.97
CA THR A 14 -11.76 7.60 8.69
C THR A 14 -12.82 7.56 9.79
N ARG A 15 -14.08 7.36 9.39
CA ARG A 15 -15.24 7.36 10.29
C ARG A 15 -15.21 6.17 11.25
N PHE A 16 -15.02 4.94 10.74
CA PHE A 16 -15.10 3.76 11.59
C PHE A 16 -13.97 3.71 12.63
N PRO A 17 -12.70 4.01 12.29
CA PRO A 17 -11.65 4.15 13.29
C PRO A 17 -11.96 5.22 14.34
N SER A 18 -12.55 6.35 13.93
CA SER A 18 -12.94 7.42 14.87
C SER A 18 -14.04 6.96 15.84
N GLU A 19 -15.05 6.25 15.34
CA GLU A 19 -16.13 5.69 16.17
C GLU A 19 -15.60 4.60 17.12
N ILE A 20 -14.72 3.73 16.64
CA ILE A 20 -14.05 2.70 17.47
C ILE A 20 -13.18 3.36 18.56
N GLY A 21 -12.40 4.37 18.20
CA GLY A 21 -11.60 5.15 19.15
C GLY A 21 -12.48 5.77 20.24
N ALA A 22 -13.60 6.39 19.86
CA ALA A 22 -14.52 7.01 20.80
C ALA A 22 -15.13 6.00 21.78
N ILE A 23 -15.46 4.78 21.32
CA ILE A 23 -15.91 3.68 22.21
C ILE A 23 -14.84 3.34 23.24
N GLY A 24 -13.56 3.35 22.85
CA GLY A 24 -12.41 3.13 23.73
C GLY A 24 -11.97 4.34 24.55
N GLY A 25 -12.67 5.48 24.47
CA GLY A 25 -12.28 6.72 25.15
C GLY A 25 -11.13 7.48 24.50
N ALA A 26 -10.74 7.13 23.28
CA ALA A 26 -9.72 7.83 22.49
C ALA A 26 -10.35 8.80 21.48
N SER A 27 -9.69 9.92 21.22
CA SER A 27 -10.02 10.83 20.12
C SER A 27 -9.01 10.69 18.99
N LEU A 28 -9.51 10.69 17.74
CA LEU A 28 -8.68 10.70 16.54
C LEU A 28 -8.53 12.11 15.97
N LEU A 29 -7.30 12.45 15.60
CA LEU A 29 -6.97 13.61 14.79
C LEU A 29 -6.66 13.13 13.36
N LEU A 30 -7.42 13.61 12.39
CA LEU A 30 -7.29 13.28 10.97
C LEU A 30 -6.81 14.51 10.18
N PRO A 31 -6.13 14.34 9.03
CA PRO A 31 -5.93 15.43 8.09
C PRO A 31 -7.25 15.93 7.51
N SER A 32 -7.22 17.10 6.89
CA SER A 32 -8.36 17.57 6.09
C SER A 32 -8.73 16.53 5.04
N ARG A 33 -10.02 16.27 4.90
CA ARG A 33 -10.53 15.31 3.91
C ARG A 33 -10.11 15.70 2.48
N ASP A 34 -9.98 16.99 2.21
CA ASP A 34 -9.60 17.49 0.89
C ASP A 34 -8.20 17.01 0.48
N HIS A 35 -7.28 16.83 1.45
CA HIS A 35 -5.93 16.33 1.18
C HIS A 35 -5.86 14.80 1.01
N LEU A 36 -6.93 14.05 1.31
CA LEU A 36 -6.96 12.58 1.18
C LEU A 36 -7.33 12.13 -0.25
N GLY A 37 -7.70 13.07 -1.11
CA GLY A 37 -8.20 12.76 -2.44
C GLY A 37 -9.57 12.09 -2.41
N ARG A 38 -9.95 11.48 -3.54
CA ARG A 38 -11.23 10.79 -3.68
C ARG A 38 -11.19 9.80 -4.84
N PHE A 39 -11.33 8.51 -4.53
CA PHE A 39 -11.39 7.41 -5.50
C PHE A 39 -10.20 7.39 -6.49
N ASN A 40 -10.36 7.99 -7.68
CA ASN A 40 -9.33 8.07 -8.71
C ASN A 40 -8.45 9.33 -8.62
N SER A 41 -8.88 10.32 -7.85
CA SER A 41 -8.08 11.49 -7.51
C SER A 41 -7.19 11.13 -6.32
N PRO A 42 -5.85 11.10 -6.48
CA PRO A 42 -4.95 10.85 -5.37
C PRO A 42 -5.05 11.96 -4.32
N GLY A 43 -4.68 11.64 -3.08
CA GLY A 43 -4.41 12.65 -2.06
C GLY A 43 -3.20 13.50 -2.40
N GLU A 44 -2.89 14.43 -1.49
CA GLU A 44 -1.85 15.44 -1.65
C GLU A 44 -0.70 15.20 -0.66
N PRO A 45 0.29 14.33 -0.99
CA PRO A 45 1.40 14.00 -0.09
C PRO A 45 2.11 15.20 0.52
N GLU A 46 2.31 16.27 -0.23
CA GLU A 46 2.97 17.48 0.26
C GLU A 46 2.14 18.19 1.35
N ALA A 47 0.81 18.25 1.19
CA ALA A 47 -0.09 18.79 2.21
C ALA A 47 -0.18 17.85 3.44
N LEU A 48 -0.09 16.54 3.22
CA LEU A 48 -0.08 15.53 4.28
C LEU A 48 1.23 15.56 5.09
N GLN A 49 2.36 15.85 4.46
CA GLN A 49 3.63 16.10 5.16
C GLN A 49 3.54 17.33 6.05
N GLN A 50 2.98 18.44 5.54
CA GLN A 50 2.75 19.65 6.35
C GLN A 50 1.79 19.38 7.51
N TRP A 51 0.76 18.56 7.28
CA TRP A 51 -0.13 18.11 8.34
C TRP A 51 0.65 17.32 9.41
N LEU A 52 1.50 16.36 9.03
CA LEU A 52 2.33 15.60 9.96
C LEU A 52 3.26 16.51 10.78
N GLU A 53 3.88 17.50 10.15
CA GLU A 53 4.76 18.46 10.81
C GLU A 53 4.01 19.34 11.81
N SER A 54 2.80 19.80 11.44
CA SER A 54 1.94 20.66 12.27
C SER A 54 1.19 19.94 13.38
N LEU A 55 1.30 18.61 13.48
CA LEU A 55 0.65 17.85 14.54
C LEU A 55 1.07 18.37 15.94
N PRO A 56 0.10 18.59 16.84
CA PRO A 56 0.39 18.85 18.25
C PRO A 56 1.01 17.60 18.91
N GLU A 57 1.31 17.68 20.20
CA GLU A 57 1.60 16.47 20.97
C GLU A 57 0.41 15.51 20.92
N VAL A 58 0.70 14.26 20.55
CA VAL A 58 -0.27 13.16 20.45
C VAL A 58 0.30 11.94 21.16
N ASP A 59 -0.59 11.06 21.62
CA ASP A 59 -0.19 9.83 22.33
C ASP A 59 0.38 8.78 21.38
N ALA A 60 -0.01 8.82 20.10
CA ALA A 60 0.49 7.94 19.05
C ALA A 60 0.22 8.53 17.66
N LEU A 61 1.03 8.13 16.69
CA LEU A 61 0.78 8.29 15.26
C LEU A 61 0.49 6.94 14.63
N ILE A 62 -0.64 6.81 13.94
CA ILE A 62 -0.94 5.69 13.05
C ILE A 62 -0.86 6.20 11.61
N VAL A 63 -0.07 5.56 10.75
CA VAL A 63 0.25 6.12 9.44
C VAL A 63 0.18 5.08 8.31
N SER A 64 -0.64 5.40 7.31
CA SER A 64 -0.63 4.71 6.01
C SER A 64 0.59 5.14 5.20
N VAL A 65 1.49 4.19 4.92
CA VAL A 65 2.63 4.39 4.02
C VAL A 65 2.13 4.70 2.60
N ASP A 66 1.11 3.97 2.14
CA ASP A 66 0.54 4.14 0.80
C ASP A 66 -0.06 5.55 0.60
N MET A 67 -0.68 6.11 1.64
CA MET A 67 -1.22 7.47 1.58
C MET A 67 -0.11 8.50 1.45
N LEU A 68 0.94 8.39 2.28
CA LEU A 68 2.04 9.34 2.26
C LEU A 68 2.91 9.22 0.99
N ALA A 69 3.15 8.00 0.51
CA ALA A 69 3.99 7.77 -0.67
C ALA A 69 3.26 8.15 -1.97
N TYR A 70 2.01 7.73 -2.12
CA TYR A 70 1.30 7.72 -3.41
C TYR A 70 0.04 8.58 -3.44
N GLY A 71 -0.47 9.03 -2.30
CA GLY A 71 -1.79 9.66 -2.21
C GLY A 71 -2.93 8.64 -2.13
N GLY A 72 -2.67 7.43 -1.64
CA GLY A 72 -3.70 6.47 -1.24
C GLY A 72 -3.70 5.17 -2.04
N LEU A 73 -4.60 4.24 -1.66
CA LEU A 73 -4.58 2.85 -2.15
C LEU A 73 -4.75 2.72 -3.67
N VAL A 74 -5.66 3.46 -4.29
CA VAL A 74 -5.87 3.38 -5.75
C VAL A 74 -4.68 3.97 -6.50
N ALA A 75 -4.08 5.04 -5.96
CA ALA A 75 -2.91 5.67 -6.55
C ALA A 75 -1.68 4.75 -6.47
N SER A 76 -1.53 3.98 -5.38
CA SER A 76 -0.44 3.01 -5.22
C SER A 76 -0.48 1.88 -6.25
N ARG A 77 -1.61 1.65 -6.95
CA ARG A 77 -1.72 0.66 -8.02
C ARG A 77 -1.32 1.18 -9.40
N LYS A 78 -1.09 2.50 -9.53
CA LYS A 78 -0.73 3.16 -10.79
C LYS A 78 0.76 3.46 -10.83
N THR A 79 1.31 3.68 -12.01
CA THR A 79 2.74 3.97 -12.24
C THR A 79 3.08 5.47 -12.22
N VAL A 80 2.12 6.33 -11.85
CA VAL A 80 2.29 7.80 -11.88
C VAL A 80 3.40 8.29 -10.95
N THR A 81 3.48 7.76 -9.74
CA THR A 81 4.54 8.10 -8.76
C THR A 81 5.75 7.18 -8.95
N SER A 82 6.93 7.75 -9.13
CA SER A 82 8.18 6.99 -9.21
C SER A 82 8.59 6.43 -7.85
N LEU A 83 9.49 5.45 -7.84
CA LEU A 83 10.10 4.94 -6.59
C LEU A 83 10.81 6.07 -5.83
N GLU A 84 11.60 6.88 -6.54
CA GLU A 84 12.36 7.99 -5.96
C GLU A 84 11.44 9.00 -5.26
N THR A 85 10.35 9.42 -5.93
CA THR A 85 9.38 10.34 -5.33
C THR A 85 8.68 9.71 -4.12
N ALA A 86 8.30 8.44 -4.21
CA ALA A 86 7.69 7.74 -3.09
C ALA A 86 8.64 7.68 -1.87
N MET A 87 9.90 7.28 -2.08
CA MET A 87 10.90 7.20 -1.01
C MET A 87 11.22 8.57 -0.41
N SER A 88 11.40 9.59 -1.24
CA SER A 88 11.63 10.97 -0.78
C SER A 88 10.47 11.46 0.09
N ARG A 89 9.22 11.10 -0.24
CA ARG A 89 8.06 11.47 0.57
C ARG A 89 8.05 10.79 1.93
N LEU A 90 8.53 9.54 2.00
CA LEU A 90 8.56 8.74 3.23
C LEU A 90 9.65 9.18 4.21
N GLU A 91 10.66 9.93 3.76
CA GLU A 91 11.66 10.56 4.66
C GLU A 91 11.01 11.49 5.72
N ALA A 92 9.79 11.98 5.45
CA ALA A 92 9.03 12.75 6.44
C ALA A 92 8.81 11.98 7.75
N LEU A 93 8.75 10.63 7.70
CA LEU A 93 8.56 9.80 8.89
C LEU A 93 9.81 9.75 9.78
N ASP A 94 11.00 9.72 9.19
CA ASP A 94 12.26 9.84 9.95
C ASP A 94 12.36 11.21 10.62
N LYS A 95 12.08 12.28 9.86
CA LYS A 95 12.08 13.65 10.38
C LYS A 95 11.10 13.78 11.54
N TRP A 96 9.92 13.17 11.43
CA TRP A 96 8.91 13.16 12.47
C TRP A 96 9.38 12.40 13.71
N ARG A 97 9.97 11.21 13.56
CA ARG A 97 10.57 10.43 14.67
C ARG A 97 11.64 11.24 15.40
N VAL A 98 12.56 11.88 14.68
CA VAL A 98 13.63 12.70 15.28
C VAL A 98 13.06 13.85 16.10
N ALA A 99 12.00 14.51 15.61
CA ALA A 99 11.35 15.61 16.32
C ALA A 99 10.52 15.15 17.53
N ARG A 100 10.01 13.89 17.52
CA ARG A 100 9.11 13.34 18.53
C ARG A 100 9.56 11.94 18.97
N PRO A 101 10.74 11.81 19.60
CA PRO A 101 11.37 10.51 19.85
C PRO A 101 10.56 9.57 20.75
N ASN A 102 9.73 10.14 21.64
CA ASN A 102 8.95 9.39 22.62
C ASN A 102 7.51 9.08 22.19
N THR A 103 7.07 9.57 21.02
CA THR A 103 5.71 9.29 20.55
C THR A 103 5.72 8.03 19.68
N PRO A 104 4.92 7.00 20.02
CA PRO A 104 4.90 5.76 19.25
C PRO A 104 4.32 5.97 17.84
N ILE A 105 4.94 5.32 16.86
CA ILE A 105 4.53 5.32 15.45
C ILE A 105 4.17 3.89 15.03
N TYR A 106 2.92 3.71 14.62
CA TYR A 106 2.37 2.49 14.04
C TYR A 106 2.17 2.71 12.54
N ALA A 107 3.05 2.14 11.72
CA ALA A 107 2.97 2.23 10.28
C ALA A 107 2.22 1.02 9.70
N PHE A 108 1.56 1.21 8.57
CA PHE A 108 1.03 0.08 7.79
C PHE A 108 1.17 0.31 6.29
N ASN A 109 1.39 -0.79 5.57
CA ASN A 109 1.54 -0.85 4.12
C ASN A 109 0.72 -2.02 3.55
N ILE A 110 0.37 -1.92 2.27
CA ILE A 110 -0.48 -2.91 1.59
C ILE A 110 0.30 -3.62 0.47
N LEU A 111 0.33 -4.95 0.52
CA LEU A 111 0.69 -5.79 -0.61
C LEU A 111 -0.37 -5.63 -1.69
N MET A 112 0.08 -5.25 -2.89
CA MET A 112 -0.81 -4.96 -4.00
C MET A 112 -1.65 -6.19 -4.35
N ARG A 113 -2.95 -5.97 -4.55
CA ARG A 113 -3.90 -6.98 -5.03
C ARG A 113 -3.46 -7.70 -6.30
N LEU A 114 -4.12 -8.81 -6.60
CA LEU A 114 -3.81 -9.63 -7.79
C LEU A 114 -4.33 -9.06 -9.12
N ALA A 115 -5.12 -7.98 -9.09
CA ALA A 115 -5.78 -7.40 -10.27
C ALA A 115 -5.48 -5.90 -10.44
N ILE A 116 -5.82 -5.36 -11.60
CA ILE A 116 -5.82 -3.90 -11.82
C ILE A 116 -7.00 -3.23 -11.09
N THR A 117 -6.98 -1.89 -11.01
CA THR A 117 -8.18 -1.13 -10.64
C THR A 117 -9.19 -1.21 -11.77
N MET A 118 -10.43 -1.59 -11.46
CA MET A 118 -11.54 -1.58 -12.41
C MET A 118 -12.17 -0.18 -12.41
N ASP A 119 -11.78 0.64 -13.39
CA ASP A 119 -12.20 2.05 -13.51
C ASP A 119 -13.23 2.28 -14.64
N SER A 120 -13.50 1.25 -15.45
CA SER A 120 -14.40 1.29 -16.59
C SER A 120 -14.89 -0.12 -16.94
N ASP A 121 -16.00 -0.21 -17.68
CA ASP A 121 -16.52 -1.50 -18.18
C ASP A 121 -15.51 -2.22 -19.10
N ALA A 122 -14.71 -1.45 -19.85
CA ALA A 122 -13.65 -1.99 -20.70
C ALA A 122 -12.53 -2.65 -19.88
N ALA A 123 -12.34 -2.27 -18.62
CA ALA A 123 -11.33 -2.86 -17.74
C ALA A 123 -11.75 -4.22 -17.17
N VAL A 124 -13.04 -4.59 -17.22
CA VAL A 124 -13.58 -5.85 -16.65
C VAL A 124 -12.86 -7.11 -17.15
N PRO A 125 -12.71 -7.36 -18.47
CA PRO A 125 -11.99 -8.55 -18.93
C PRO A 125 -10.50 -8.53 -18.52
N HIS A 126 -9.87 -7.35 -18.56
CA HIS A 126 -8.47 -7.19 -18.16
C HIS A 126 -8.26 -7.43 -16.65
N TYR A 127 -9.22 -7.02 -15.82
CA TYR A 127 -9.23 -7.27 -14.39
C TYR A 127 -9.14 -8.77 -14.08
N TYR A 128 -10.02 -9.58 -14.68
CA TYR A 128 -10.03 -11.03 -14.45
C TYR A 128 -8.82 -11.72 -15.06
N ASN A 129 -8.37 -11.29 -16.25
CA ASN A 129 -7.19 -11.87 -16.87
C ASN A 129 -5.91 -11.59 -16.08
N VAL A 130 -5.73 -10.37 -15.54
CA VAL A 130 -4.59 -10.04 -14.68
C VAL A 130 -4.65 -10.81 -13.37
N MET A 131 -5.83 -10.97 -12.77
CA MET A 131 -6.01 -11.80 -11.58
C MET A 131 -5.60 -13.26 -11.84
N ARG A 132 -6.08 -13.85 -12.93
CA ARG A 132 -5.75 -15.22 -13.32
C ARG A 132 -4.26 -15.37 -13.65
N TYR A 133 -3.68 -14.40 -14.37
CA TYR A 133 -2.24 -14.35 -14.62
C TYR A 133 -1.45 -14.36 -13.30
N ALA A 134 -1.76 -13.43 -12.38
CA ALA A 134 -1.04 -13.28 -11.13
C ALA A 134 -1.12 -14.54 -10.26
N ARG A 135 -2.27 -15.24 -10.28
CA ARG A 135 -2.45 -16.55 -9.64
C ARG A 135 -1.59 -17.63 -10.31
N LEU A 136 -1.69 -17.76 -11.63
CA LEU A 136 -0.99 -18.79 -12.41
C LEU A 136 0.53 -18.67 -12.36
N VAL A 137 1.09 -17.47 -12.25
CA VAL A 137 2.54 -17.30 -12.10
C VAL A 137 3.07 -18.02 -10.86
N ASP A 138 2.40 -17.87 -9.73
CA ASP A 138 2.79 -18.54 -8.48
C ASP A 138 2.47 -20.04 -8.51
N GLU A 139 1.32 -20.44 -9.07
CA GLU A 139 0.96 -21.86 -9.21
C GLU A 139 1.90 -22.64 -10.12
N ALA A 140 2.28 -22.07 -11.27
CA ALA A 140 3.19 -22.70 -12.22
C ALA A 140 4.60 -22.80 -11.63
N ALA A 141 5.03 -21.83 -10.83
CA ALA A 141 6.31 -21.88 -10.14
C ALA A 141 6.34 -22.96 -9.04
N ARG A 142 5.25 -23.13 -8.29
CA ARG A 142 5.16 -24.11 -7.18
C ARG A 142 4.88 -25.54 -7.65
N PHE A 143 4.07 -25.68 -8.69
CA PHE A 143 3.59 -26.97 -9.19
C PHE A 143 3.74 -27.02 -10.72
N PRO A 144 4.97 -27.13 -11.23
CA PRO A 144 5.25 -27.03 -12.65
C PRO A 144 4.60 -28.17 -13.43
N SER A 145 3.85 -27.82 -14.47
CA SER A 145 3.33 -28.78 -15.47
C SER A 145 3.21 -28.11 -16.84
N PRO A 146 3.31 -28.86 -17.95
CA PRO A 146 3.12 -28.33 -19.30
C PRO A 146 1.75 -27.64 -19.48
N GLU A 147 0.70 -28.18 -18.85
CA GLU A 147 -0.66 -27.64 -18.93
C GLU A 147 -0.77 -26.28 -18.27
N LYS A 148 -0.19 -26.11 -17.07
CA LYS A 148 -0.17 -24.83 -16.36
C LYS A 148 0.66 -23.78 -17.07
N GLN A 149 1.79 -24.19 -17.65
CA GLN A 149 2.62 -23.30 -18.45
C GLN A 149 1.86 -22.80 -19.69
N ALA A 150 1.19 -23.71 -20.41
CA ALA A 150 0.35 -23.35 -21.55
C ALA A 150 -0.83 -22.45 -21.14
N GLU A 151 -1.44 -22.69 -19.97
CA GLU A 151 -2.51 -21.83 -19.44
C GLU A 151 -2.00 -20.42 -19.12
N LEU A 152 -0.84 -20.31 -18.46
CA LEU A 152 -0.21 -19.04 -18.15
C LEU A 152 0.10 -18.24 -19.41
N GLU A 153 0.69 -18.87 -20.43
CA GLU A 153 0.97 -18.26 -21.72
C GLU A 153 -0.32 -17.80 -22.43
N SER A 154 -1.36 -18.63 -22.42
CA SER A 154 -2.67 -18.32 -23.00
C SER A 154 -3.32 -17.11 -22.34
N VAL A 155 -3.28 -17.02 -21.00
CA VAL A 155 -3.85 -15.88 -20.26
C VAL A 155 -3.01 -14.63 -20.47
N GLN A 156 -1.68 -14.74 -20.46
CA GLN A 156 -0.79 -13.61 -20.72
C GLN A 156 -1.04 -13.00 -22.10
N ALA A 157 -1.28 -13.83 -23.13
CA ALA A 157 -1.58 -13.36 -24.48
C ALA A 157 -2.92 -12.60 -24.60
N GLN A 158 -3.82 -12.72 -23.62
CA GLN A 158 -5.11 -12.01 -23.57
C GLN A 158 -5.04 -10.69 -22.80
N ILE A 159 -3.85 -10.31 -22.32
CA ILE A 159 -3.64 -9.06 -21.59
C ILE A 159 -2.81 -8.12 -22.47
N PRO A 160 -3.24 -6.85 -22.67
CA PRO A 160 -2.43 -5.88 -23.37
C PRO A 160 -1.03 -5.76 -22.74
N PRO A 161 0.06 -5.88 -23.51
CA PRO A 161 1.42 -5.93 -22.97
C PRO A 161 1.78 -4.73 -22.08
N GLU A 162 1.33 -3.54 -22.46
CA GLU A 162 1.54 -2.29 -21.72
C GLU A 162 0.80 -2.27 -20.38
N LEU A 163 -0.41 -2.83 -20.33
CA LEU A 163 -1.19 -2.94 -19.10
C LEU A 163 -0.53 -3.91 -18.13
N LEU A 164 -0.07 -5.05 -18.63
CA LEU A 164 0.63 -6.05 -17.82
C LEU A 164 1.99 -5.52 -17.32
N ALA A 165 2.72 -4.80 -18.17
CA ALA A 165 3.97 -4.15 -17.79
C ALA A 165 3.74 -3.10 -16.71
N ALA A 166 2.71 -2.25 -16.84
CA ALA A 166 2.36 -1.25 -15.83
C ALA A 166 1.97 -1.89 -14.49
N TYR A 167 1.17 -2.97 -14.52
CA TYR A 167 0.82 -3.74 -13.33
C TYR A 167 2.05 -4.30 -12.61
N ARG A 168 2.96 -4.95 -13.34
CA ARG A 168 4.21 -5.47 -12.77
C ARG A 168 5.13 -4.37 -12.24
N ALA A 169 5.22 -3.24 -12.94
CA ALA A 169 6.04 -2.11 -12.52
C ALA A 169 5.52 -1.47 -11.22
N ALA A 170 4.21 -1.23 -11.13
CA ALA A 170 3.59 -0.71 -9.90
C ALA A 170 3.79 -1.70 -8.74
N ARG A 171 3.57 -2.99 -8.98
CA ARG A 171 3.77 -4.06 -7.99
C ARG A 171 5.21 -4.10 -7.48
N ALA A 172 6.19 -4.16 -8.39
CA ALA A 172 7.61 -4.19 -8.04
C ALA A 172 8.04 -2.94 -7.25
N ARG A 173 7.60 -1.75 -7.67
CA ARG A 173 7.83 -0.49 -6.94
C ARG A 173 7.28 -0.57 -5.52
N ASN A 174 6.02 -0.99 -5.36
CA ASN A 174 5.40 -1.06 -4.04
C ASN A 174 6.11 -2.09 -3.16
N HIS A 175 6.54 -3.22 -3.72
CA HIS A 175 7.33 -4.21 -2.98
C HIS A 175 8.67 -3.66 -2.51
N THR A 176 9.37 -2.87 -3.34
CA THR A 176 10.58 -2.17 -2.89
C THR A 176 10.30 -1.19 -1.75
N VAL A 177 9.17 -0.47 -1.78
CA VAL A 177 8.75 0.37 -0.66
C VAL A 177 8.42 -0.47 0.58
N ASN A 178 7.76 -1.61 0.44
CA ASN A 178 7.44 -2.50 1.56
C ASN A 178 8.71 -2.99 2.27
N LEU A 179 9.72 -3.44 1.52
CA LEU A 179 11.02 -3.83 2.08
C LEU A 179 11.71 -2.65 2.77
N ALA A 180 11.67 -1.46 2.17
CA ALA A 180 12.23 -0.27 2.80
C ALA A 180 11.50 0.08 4.11
N MET A 181 10.19 -0.16 4.24
CA MET A 181 9.49 0.06 5.51
C MET A 181 9.93 -0.91 6.61
N VAL A 182 10.34 -2.13 6.25
CA VAL A 182 11.00 -3.05 7.19
C VAL A 182 12.34 -2.47 7.65
N ASP A 183 13.13 -1.88 6.75
CA ASP A 183 14.38 -1.20 7.13
C ASP A 183 14.13 0.00 8.06
N TYR A 184 13.05 0.76 7.81
CA TYR A 184 12.63 1.86 8.68
C TYR A 184 12.24 1.36 10.08
N LEU A 185 11.55 0.23 10.18
CA LEU A 185 11.28 -0.41 11.46
C LEU A 185 12.58 -0.84 12.15
N ALA A 186 13.49 -1.52 11.44
CA ALA A 186 14.72 -2.06 11.99
C ALA A 186 15.65 -0.98 12.59
N ARG A 187 15.65 0.23 12.00
CA ARG A 187 16.41 1.38 12.51
C ARG A 187 15.65 2.25 13.52
N GLY A 188 14.44 1.86 13.92
CA GLY A 188 13.67 2.53 14.96
C GLY A 188 12.84 3.74 14.50
N THR A 189 12.57 3.89 13.19
CA THR A 189 11.62 4.92 12.73
C THR A 189 10.21 4.60 13.25
N PHE A 190 9.80 3.33 13.21
CA PHE A 190 8.50 2.85 13.70
C PHE A 190 8.66 2.02 14.97
N ASP A 191 7.61 1.96 15.79
CA ASP A 191 7.52 1.00 16.90
C ASP A 191 6.85 -0.30 16.44
N TYR A 192 6.03 -0.20 15.39
CA TYR A 192 5.35 -1.35 14.81
C TYR A 192 5.03 -1.10 13.35
N LEU A 193 5.15 -2.15 12.52
CA LEU A 193 4.78 -2.13 11.11
C LEU A 193 3.78 -3.26 10.83
N LEU A 194 2.67 -2.92 10.20
CA LEU A 194 1.72 -3.88 9.65
C LEU A 194 1.84 -3.93 8.13
N VAL A 195 2.40 -5.03 7.61
CA VAL A 195 2.29 -5.37 6.19
C VAL A 195 1.04 -6.22 5.99
N THR A 196 0.02 -5.66 5.36
CA THR A 196 -1.25 -6.36 5.09
C THR A 196 -1.42 -6.61 3.59
N GLN A 197 -2.45 -7.35 3.18
CA GLN A 197 -2.68 -7.69 1.78
C GLN A 197 -4.07 -7.26 1.32
N GLU A 198 -4.19 -6.85 0.06
CA GLU A 198 -5.46 -6.52 -0.57
C GLU A 198 -5.87 -7.64 -1.55
N ASP A 199 -7.13 -8.08 -1.55
CA ASP A 199 -7.75 -8.96 -2.55
C ASP A 199 -6.81 -10.01 -3.18
N CYS A 200 -6.45 -11.01 -2.37
CA CYS A 200 -5.58 -12.12 -2.73
C CYS A 200 -6.30 -13.47 -2.65
N THR A 201 -5.71 -14.50 -3.24
CA THR A 201 -6.20 -15.90 -3.22
C THR A 201 -5.16 -16.82 -2.59
N GLU A 202 -5.47 -18.11 -2.44
CA GLU A 202 -4.52 -19.12 -1.94
C GLU A 202 -3.15 -19.06 -2.64
N PHE A 203 -3.17 -18.84 -3.95
CA PHE A 203 -2.02 -18.61 -4.80
C PHE A 203 -1.95 -17.19 -5.34
N GLY A 204 -0.75 -16.74 -5.67
CA GLY A 204 -0.53 -15.54 -6.47
C GLY A 204 0.73 -14.78 -6.10
N LEU A 205 1.05 -13.76 -6.89
CA LEU A 205 2.29 -12.97 -6.79
C LEU A 205 2.60 -12.43 -5.38
N HIS A 206 1.56 -12.11 -4.58
CA HIS A 206 1.70 -11.65 -3.20
C HIS A 206 2.47 -12.62 -2.29
N ARG A 207 2.42 -13.93 -2.55
CA ARG A 207 3.08 -14.92 -1.70
C ARG A 207 4.59 -14.78 -1.73
N ARG A 208 5.16 -14.60 -2.91
CA ARG A 208 6.60 -14.40 -3.05
C ARG A 208 7.04 -13.12 -2.34
N GLU A 209 6.25 -12.06 -2.41
CA GLU A 209 6.52 -10.81 -1.69
C GLU A 209 6.47 -11.00 -0.18
N GLN A 210 5.53 -11.81 0.33
CA GLN A 210 5.48 -12.19 1.75
C GLN A 210 6.71 -12.96 2.18
N ASP A 211 7.10 -13.97 1.40
CA ASP A 211 8.28 -14.79 1.68
C ASP A 211 9.53 -13.87 1.74
N GLU A 212 9.71 -12.99 0.75
CA GLU A 212 10.83 -12.03 0.70
C GLU A 212 10.80 -11.02 1.87
N ILE A 213 9.62 -10.53 2.28
CA ILE A 213 9.50 -9.63 3.45
C ILE A 213 9.86 -10.37 4.74
N LEU A 214 9.38 -11.58 4.95
CA LEU A 214 9.69 -12.38 6.14
C LEU A 214 11.18 -12.69 6.23
N GLU A 215 11.83 -12.98 5.10
CA GLU A 215 13.27 -13.16 5.02
C GLU A 215 14.07 -11.88 5.31
N HIS A 216 13.45 -10.70 5.12
CA HIS A 216 14.09 -9.39 5.32
C HIS A 216 14.05 -8.89 6.77
N VAL A 217 13.14 -9.40 7.61
CA VAL A 217 12.93 -9.01 9.04
C VAL A 217 14.05 -9.53 9.97
N LYS A 218 15.27 -9.77 9.47
CA LYS A 218 16.38 -10.37 10.24
C LYS A 218 16.81 -9.58 11.47
#